data_AF-A0A2D5AL03-F1
#
_entry.id   AF-A0A2D5AL03-F1
#
_cell.length_a   1.000
_cell.length_b   1.000
_cell.length_c   1.000
_cell.angle_alpha   90.00
_cell.angle_beta   90.00
_cell.angle_gamma   90.00
#
_symmetry.space_group_name_H-M   'P 1'
#
loop_
_entity.id
_entity.type
_entity.pdbx_description
1 polymer ?
#
loop_
_entity_poly.entity_id
_entity_poly.type
_entity_poly.pdbx_seq_one_letter_code
_entity_poly.pdbx_strand_id
1 'polypeptide(L)'
;MNTRAYTALLITSFFFLPALQAQLRRPGVLTIKKEDRKSSRLVKEDGAIYLEGLVVNEVVVRISTATPAYSTLAADRWLGTLLPNQNAVLLAVSEKAYRVRARAKQGQIAGWISKGAVDGLHENFEVTLHAFYDRHVEVKELIDNHQVALGMTLNEVIASIGPPDKRSSKVTQEGRNDTLEFIAYEKVPRTVLVYDSFGVPYNTTTYVEVESGRVTVELENNTVVTIEDSEGVDLGRNGGTLAVVPPPVFLF
;
A
#
# COMPACT_ATOMS: atom_id res chain seq x y z
N MET A 1 -49.38 81.94 39.36
CA MET A 1 -50.46 80.95 39.63
C MET A 1 -50.80 80.26 38.32
N ASN A 2 -50.69 78.93 38.32
CA ASN A 2 -51.38 77.95 37.45
C ASN A 2 -51.16 78.05 35.93
N THR A 3 -50.88 76.99 35.15
CA THR A 3 -50.57 75.55 35.33
C THR A 3 -50.59 74.98 33.90
N ARG A 4 -49.59 74.14 33.55
CA ARG A 4 -49.70 72.89 32.74
C ARG A 4 -50.23 72.99 31.28
N ALA A 5 -49.80 72.23 30.28
CA ALA A 5 -48.80 71.16 30.15
C ALA A 5 -48.75 70.67 28.68
N TYR A 6 -47.81 69.74 28.41
CA TYR A 6 -47.71 68.78 27.29
C TYR A 6 -47.20 69.36 25.95
N THR A 7 -46.29 68.72 25.21
CA THR A 7 -46.16 67.27 24.94
C THR A 7 -44.73 66.97 24.45
N ALA A 8 -44.14 65.89 24.97
CA ALA A 8 -42.86 65.34 24.53
C ALA A 8 -43.06 64.35 23.36
N LEU A 9 -42.18 64.40 22.36
CA LEU A 9 -42.09 63.41 21.28
C LEU A 9 -40.66 62.86 21.27
N LEU A 10 -40.49 61.66 21.84
CA LEU A 10 -39.23 60.97 22.01
C LEU A 10 -39.09 59.96 20.88
N ILE A 11 -38.16 60.21 19.96
CA ILE A 11 -37.82 59.32 18.85
C ILE A 11 -36.90 58.23 19.41
N THR A 12 -37.41 57.02 19.57
CA THR A 12 -36.63 55.83 19.97
C THR A 12 -35.96 55.21 18.75
N SER A 13 -34.68 55.50 18.57
CA SER A 13 -33.81 54.81 17.62
C SER A 13 -33.49 53.39 18.13
N PHE A 14 -33.95 52.39 17.38
CA PHE A 14 -33.60 50.97 17.54
C PHE A 14 -32.08 50.78 17.26
N PHE A 15 -31.29 50.51 18.30
CA PHE A 15 -29.94 49.97 18.15
C PHE A 15 -30.04 48.44 18.03
N PHE A 16 -29.90 47.92 16.80
CA PHE A 16 -29.64 46.50 16.56
C PHE A 16 -28.17 46.21 16.90
N LEU A 17 -27.91 45.59 18.05
CA LEU A 17 -26.62 44.96 18.36
C LEU A 17 -26.56 43.61 17.66
N PRO A 18 -25.60 43.33 16.76
CA PRO A 18 -25.37 41.96 16.31
C PRO A 18 -24.73 41.20 17.47
N ALA A 19 -25.41 40.15 17.93
CA ALA A 19 -24.91 39.21 18.91
C ALA A 19 -23.58 38.61 18.42
N LEU A 20 -22.49 38.92 19.12
CA LEU A 20 -21.19 38.30 18.91
C LEU A 20 -21.29 36.85 19.42
N GLN A 21 -21.72 35.95 18.54
CA GLN A 21 -21.75 34.53 18.80
C GLN A 21 -20.29 34.04 18.80
N ALA A 22 -19.68 34.07 19.99
CA ALA A 22 -18.38 33.45 20.23
C ALA A 22 -18.52 31.94 19.99
N GLN A 23 -18.27 31.52 18.76
CA GLN A 23 -18.15 30.12 18.40
C GLN A 23 -16.97 29.54 19.17
N LEU A 24 -17.26 28.70 20.15
CA LEU A 24 -16.31 27.79 20.78
C LEU A 24 -15.67 26.93 19.68
N ARG A 25 -14.49 27.36 19.20
CA ARG A 25 -13.66 26.55 18.32
C ARG A 25 -13.20 25.32 19.10
N ARG A 26 -13.82 24.18 18.82
CA ARG A 26 -13.27 22.88 19.22
C ARG A 26 -11.82 22.81 18.71
N PRO A 27 -10.85 22.31 19.49
CA PRO A 27 -9.52 22.06 18.95
C PRO A 27 -9.67 21.12 17.76
N GLY A 28 -9.44 21.64 16.56
CA GLY A 28 -9.57 20.87 15.33
C GLY A 28 -8.60 19.70 15.41
N VAL A 29 -9.09 18.48 15.19
CA VAL A 29 -8.24 17.34 14.90
C VAL A 29 -7.46 17.71 13.64
N LEU A 30 -6.17 17.99 13.81
CA LEU A 30 -5.30 18.47 12.74
C LEU A 30 -5.01 17.29 11.81
N THR A 31 -5.73 17.22 10.69
CA THR A 31 -5.45 16.24 9.64
C THR A 31 -4.13 16.62 8.95
N ILE A 32 -3.12 15.75 9.08
CA ILE A 32 -1.86 15.86 8.34
C ILE A 32 -2.19 15.73 6.85
N LYS A 33 -1.69 16.65 6.00
CA LYS A 33 -1.91 16.56 4.55
C LYS A 33 -1.15 15.35 4.02
N LYS A 34 -1.86 14.48 3.31
CA LYS A 34 -1.31 13.28 2.65
C LYS A 34 -0.35 13.71 1.53
N GLU A 35 0.88 13.21 1.57
CA GLU A 35 1.85 13.36 0.49
C GLU A 35 1.57 12.30 -0.59
N ASP A 36 1.86 12.64 -1.85
CA ASP A 36 1.64 11.71 -2.96
C ASP A 36 2.72 10.62 -2.96
N ARG A 37 2.32 9.38 -2.64
CA ARG A 37 3.23 8.27 -2.34
C ARG A 37 4.05 7.78 -3.54
N LYS A 38 3.62 8.12 -4.76
CA LYS A 38 4.34 7.72 -5.98
C LYS A 38 5.67 8.46 -6.16
N SER A 39 5.90 9.56 -5.44
CA SER A 39 7.12 10.38 -5.61
C SER A 39 7.68 10.91 -4.29
N SER A 40 7.80 10.05 -3.27
CA SER A 40 8.50 10.46 -2.05
C SER A 40 10.00 10.62 -2.29
N ARG A 41 10.52 11.76 -1.81
CA ARG A 41 11.94 12.09 -1.84
C ARG A 41 12.64 11.74 -0.53
N LEU A 42 12.08 10.81 0.25
CA LEU A 42 12.70 10.37 1.49
C LEU A 42 14.00 9.62 1.18
N VAL A 43 15.10 10.10 1.79
CA VAL A 43 16.38 9.40 1.76
C VAL A 43 16.25 8.12 2.58
N LYS A 44 16.50 6.98 1.94
CA LYS A 44 16.50 5.66 2.58
C LYS A 44 17.84 5.44 3.26
N GLU A 45 17.81 5.21 4.56
CA GLU A 45 18.97 4.89 5.39
C GLU A 45 19.04 3.38 5.61
N ASP A 46 20.26 2.85 5.69
CA ASP A 46 20.49 1.42 5.96
C ASP A 46 20.09 1.06 7.40
N GLY A 47 19.61 -0.17 7.62
CA GLY A 47 19.11 -0.64 8.91
C GLY A 47 17.73 -0.06 9.31
N ALA A 48 16.97 0.44 8.33
CA ALA A 48 15.60 0.93 8.53
C ALA A 48 14.63 0.37 7.49
N ILE A 49 13.48 -0.12 7.96
CA ILE A 49 12.37 -0.57 7.14
C ILE A 49 11.45 0.61 6.87
N TYR A 50 11.39 1.04 5.61
CA TYR A 50 10.52 2.13 5.17
C TYR A 50 9.15 1.59 4.81
N LEU A 51 8.10 2.04 5.50
CA LEU A 51 6.72 1.61 5.30
C LEU A 51 6.13 2.14 3.99
N GLU A 52 6.72 3.20 3.43
CA GLU A 52 6.29 3.74 2.16
C GLU A 52 6.54 2.77 1.00
N GLY A 53 5.46 2.42 0.31
CA GLY A 53 5.48 1.42 -0.76
C GLY A 53 5.28 -0.02 -0.28
N LEU A 54 5.52 -0.30 1.01
CA LEU A 54 5.25 -1.61 1.61
C LEU A 54 3.79 -1.75 2.04
N VAL A 55 3.21 -0.71 2.66
CA VAL A 55 1.83 -0.75 3.16
C VAL A 55 0.88 0.14 2.35
N VAL A 56 -0.34 -0.37 2.14
CA VAL A 56 -1.42 0.36 1.44
C VAL A 56 -2.03 1.44 2.31
N ASN A 57 -2.04 1.27 3.63
CA ASN A 57 -2.60 2.25 4.58
C ASN A 57 -1.50 2.88 5.43
N GLU A 58 -1.67 4.15 5.75
CA GLU A 58 -0.74 4.85 6.65
C GLU A 58 -0.92 4.35 8.08
N VAL A 59 0.21 4.08 8.74
CA VAL A 59 0.22 3.66 10.13
C VAL A 59 0.19 4.91 10.99
N VAL A 60 -0.98 5.18 11.56
CA VAL A 60 -1.17 6.33 12.45
C VAL A 60 -0.77 5.93 13.86
N VAL A 61 0.15 6.69 14.44
CA VAL A 61 0.65 6.51 15.80
C VAL A 61 0.41 7.78 16.62
N ARG A 62 0.43 7.67 17.94
CA ARG A 62 0.27 8.83 18.84
C ARG A 62 1.60 9.19 19.47
N ILE A 63 1.93 10.48 19.50
CA ILE A 63 3.09 10.97 20.23
C ILE A 63 2.67 11.24 21.68
N SER A 64 3.28 10.53 22.63
CA SER A 64 2.94 10.61 24.05
C SER A 64 3.61 11.81 24.72
N THR A 65 4.91 11.98 24.47
CA THR A 65 5.77 12.97 25.11
C THR A 65 6.42 13.90 24.09
N ALA A 66 6.71 15.13 24.51
CA ALA A 66 7.39 16.10 23.66
C ALA A 66 8.82 15.62 23.38
N THR A 67 9.12 15.31 22.12
CA THR A 67 10.37 14.62 21.74
C THR A 67 11.09 15.34 20.60
N PRO A 68 12.43 15.49 20.68
CA PRO A 68 13.22 16.01 19.57
C PRO A 68 13.20 15.05 18.39
N ALA A 69 13.05 15.60 17.19
CA ALA A 69 13.15 14.88 15.93
C ALA A 69 14.45 15.23 15.22
N TYR A 70 15.11 14.21 14.66
CA TYR A 70 16.39 14.35 13.97
C TYR A 70 16.29 13.97 12.49
N SER A 71 17.23 14.43 11.67
CA SER A 71 17.25 14.16 10.22
C SER A 71 17.67 12.74 9.85
N THR A 72 18.60 12.17 10.62
CA THR A 72 19.24 10.87 10.40
C THR A 72 19.08 9.98 11.63
N LEU A 73 19.23 8.67 11.44
CA LEU A 73 19.12 7.67 12.49
C LEU A 73 20.19 7.87 13.58
N ALA A 74 21.35 8.39 13.20
CA ALA A 74 22.46 8.74 14.10
C ALA A 74 22.21 10.02 14.94
N ALA A 75 21.05 10.67 14.77
CA ALA A 75 20.67 11.91 15.45
C ALA A 75 21.62 13.10 15.18
N ASP A 76 22.17 13.20 13.97
CA ASP A 76 23.20 14.19 13.61
C ASP A 76 22.68 15.63 13.64
N ARG A 77 21.54 15.90 12.97
CA ARG A 77 20.95 17.23 12.90
C ARG A 77 19.54 17.26 13.48
N TRP A 78 19.33 18.16 14.43
CA TRP A 78 18.02 18.46 15.01
C TRP A 78 17.12 19.19 14.00
N LEU A 79 15.88 18.73 13.86
CA LEU A 79 14.87 19.32 12.98
C LEU A 79 13.81 20.12 13.74
N GLY A 80 13.50 19.74 14.97
CA GLY A 80 12.42 20.34 15.75
C GLY A 80 12.02 19.47 16.92
N THR A 81 11.17 20.00 17.79
CA THR A 81 10.54 19.22 18.87
C THR A 81 9.08 18.99 18.52
N LEU A 82 8.68 17.72 18.50
CA LEU A 82 7.30 17.32 18.26
C LEU A 82 6.44 17.64 19.48
N LEU A 83 5.22 18.10 19.22
CA LEU A 83 4.24 18.36 20.27
C LEU A 83 3.71 17.02 20.85
N PRO A 84 3.45 16.95 22.16
CA PRO A 84 2.83 15.78 22.77
C PRO A 84 1.34 15.71 22.41
N ASN A 85 0.73 14.54 22.59
CA ASN A 85 -0.70 14.26 22.38
C ASN A 85 -1.21 14.58 20.97
N GLN A 86 -0.40 14.33 19.95
CA GLN A 86 -0.80 14.47 18.55
C GLN A 86 -0.72 13.13 17.82
N ASN A 87 -1.52 13.00 16.78
CA ASN A 87 -1.38 11.91 15.82
C ASN A 87 -0.22 12.21 14.88
N ALA A 88 0.54 11.18 14.56
CA ALA A 88 1.66 11.19 13.65
C ALA A 88 1.53 10.01 12.69
N VAL A 89 2.17 10.12 11.53
CA VAL A 89 2.25 9.03 10.56
C VAL A 89 3.62 8.38 10.68
N LEU A 90 3.66 7.07 10.95
CA LEU A 90 4.89 6.31 10.96
C LEU A 90 5.35 6.07 9.51
N LEU A 91 6.61 6.44 9.23
CA LEU A 91 7.21 6.36 7.90
C LEU A 91 8.24 5.23 7.80
N ALA A 92 9.04 5.05 8.84
CA ALA A 92 10.05 4.01 8.88
C ALA A 92 10.30 3.53 10.30
N VAL A 93 10.75 2.29 10.42
CA VAL A 93 11.07 1.62 11.67
C VAL A 93 12.51 1.15 11.62
N SER A 94 13.26 1.44 12.67
CA SER A 94 14.60 0.90 12.90
C SER A 94 14.66 0.30 14.31
N GLU A 95 15.70 -0.47 14.60
CA GLU A 95 15.97 -1.03 15.93
C GLU A 95 16.06 0.07 17.01
N LYS A 96 16.61 1.24 16.67
CA LYS A 96 16.89 2.31 17.64
C LYS A 96 15.80 3.37 17.73
N ALA A 97 15.11 3.65 16.63
CA ALA A 97 14.24 4.82 16.51
C ALA A 97 13.14 4.60 15.47
N TYR A 98 12.10 5.42 15.57
CA TYR A 98 11.03 5.49 14.58
C TYR A 98 11.12 6.78 13.79
N ARG A 99 10.91 6.71 12.48
CA ARG A 99 10.78 7.91 11.64
C ARG A 99 9.30 8.24 11.52
N VAL A 100 8.92 9.43 11.97
CA VAL A 100 7.51 9.86 11.94
C VAL A 100 7.36 11.20 11.23
N ARG A 101 6.20 11.39 10.60
CA ARG A 101 5.72 12.68 10.10
C ARG A 101 4.72 13.26 11.08
N ALA A 102 5.03 14.41 11.64
CA ALA A 102 4.21 15.07 12.66
C ALA A 102 4.41 16.59 12.66
N ARG A 103 3.61 17.30 13.47
CA ARG A 103 3.73 18.75 13.59
C ARG A 103 4.67 19.13 14.73
N ALA A 104 5.66 19.96 14.42
CA ALA A 104 6.50 20.68 15.37
C ALA A 104 6.08 22.15 15.45
N LYS A 105 6.75 22.92 16.32
CA LYS A 105 6.55 24.37 16.43
C LYS A 105 6.85 25.10 15.11
N GLN A 106 7.84 24.65 14.35
CA GLN A 106 8.23 25.29 13.07
C GLN A 106 7.36 24.87 11.87
N GLY A 107 6.49 23.86 12.02
CA GLY A 107 5.70 23.33 10.92
C GLY A 107 5.61 21.80 10.93
N GLN A 108 5.17 21.20 9.83
CA GLN A 108 5.20 19.74 9.67
C GLN A 108 6.63 19.29 9.35
N ILE A 109 7.12 18.29 10.08
CA ILE A 109 8.46 17.74 9.92
C ILE A 109 8.39 16.21 9.82
N ALA A 110 9.33 15.62 9.09
CA ALA A 110 9.55 14.18 9.04
C ALA A 110 10.95 13.88 9.61
N GLY A 111 11.01 13.17 10.73
CA GLY A 111 12.28 12.94 11.42
C GLY A 111 12.25 11.71 12.33
N TRP A 112 13.45 11.31 12.74
CA TRP A 112 13.71 10.21 13.65
C TRP A 112 13.46 10.63 15.09
N ILE A 113 12.71 9.80 15.82
CA ILE A 113 12.36 10.00 17.23
C ILE A 113 12.60 8.72 18.03
N SER A 114 12.76 8.88 19.34
CA SER A 114 12.86 7.76 20.27
C SER A 114 11.58 6.92 20.28
N LYS A 115 11.73 5.59 20.35
CA LYS A 115 10.61 4.65 20.38
C LYS A 115 9.68 4.88 21.58
N GLY A 116 10.24 5.20 22.74
CA GLY A 116 9.46 5.43 23.97
C GLY A 116 8.54 6.67 23.94
N ALA A 117 8.63 7.50 22.90
CA ALA A 117 7.76 8.65 22.71
C ALA A 117 6.51 8.35 21.86
N VAL A 118 6.41 7.12 21.34
CA VAL A 118 5.35 6.69 20.42
C VAL A 118 4.46 5.66 21.09
N ASP A 119 3.17 5.96 21.14
CA ASP A 119 2.10 5.10 21.63
C ASP A 119 1.19 4.64 20.48
N GLY A 120 0.45 3.57 20.71
CA GLY A 120 -0.56 3.05 19.78
C GLY A 120 -0.06 1.97 18.82
N LEU A 121 1.16 1.45 19.03
CA LEU A 121 1.66 0.26 18.35
C LEU A 121 1.44 -0.98 19.24
N HIS A 122 1.17 -2.12 18.60
CA HIS A 122 1.11 -3.40 19.29
C HIS A 122 2.50 -3.83 19.78
N GLU A 123 2.58 -4.54 20.91
CA GLU A 123 3.85 -4.98 21.51
C GLU A 123 4.70 -5.83 20.54
N ASN A 124 4.05 -6.66 19.72
CA ASN A 124 4.72 -7.52 18.74
C ASN A 124 4.85 -6.89 17.34
N PHE A 125 4.54 -5.60 17.19
CA PHE A 125 4.51 -4.95 15.87
C PHE A 125 5.85 -5.02 15.13
N GLU A 126 6.97 -4.78 15.83
CA GLU A 126 8.29 -4.80 15.20
C GLU A 126 8.66 -6.20 14.67
N VAL A 127 8.38 -7.25 15.45
CA VAL A 127 8.66 -8.64 15.05
C VAL A 127 7.83 -9.02 13.82
N THR A 128 6.54 -8.67 13.82
CA THR A 128 5.65 -8.90 12.68
C THR A 128 6.10 -8.10 11.46
N LEU A 129 6.58 -6.86 11.65
CA LEU A 129 7.09 -6.02 10.56
C LEU A 129 8.35 -6.60 9.92
N HIS A 130 9.27 -7.13 10.71
CA HIS A 130 10.46 -7.81 10.19
C HIS A 130 10.07 -9.05 9.37
N ALA A 131 9.24 -9.94 9.92
CA ALA A 131 8.77 -11.12 9.19
C ALA A 131 8.01 -10.77 7.90
N PHE A 132 7.21 -9.70 7.93
CA PHE A 132 6.53 -9.18 6.75
C PHE A 132 7.51 -8.64 5.70
N TYR A 133 8.52 -7.89 6.14
CA TYR A 133 9.53 -7.31 5.25
C TYR A 133 10.38 -8.39 4.59
N ASP A 134 10.85 -9.37 5.36
CA ASP A 134 11.67 -10.48 4.85
C ASP A 134 10.91 -11.26 3.77
N ARG A 135 9.64 -11.62 4.06
CA ARG A 135 8.73 -12.20 3.06
C ARG A 135 8.58 -11.29 1.84
N HIS A 136 8.36 -10.00 2.03
CA HIS A 136 8.15 -9.07 0.93
C HIS A 136 9.36 -9.01 -0.02
N VAL A 137 10.58 -9.04 0.52
CA VAL A 137 11.82 -9.08 -0.29
C VAL A 137 11.89 -10.35 -1.13
N GLU A 138 11.64 -11.52 -0.52
CA GLU A 138 11.64 -12.81 -1.22
C GLU A 138 10.56 -12.86 -2.33
N VAL A 139 9.33 -12.45 -2.00
CA VAL A 139 8.23 -12.40 -2.98
C VAL A 139 8.52 -11.41 -4.10
N LYS A 140 9.10 -10.26 -3.77
CA LYS A 140 9.46 -9.26 -4.77
C LYS A 140 10.48 -9.79 -5.77
N GLU A 141 11.48 -10.52 -5.30
CA GLU A 141 12.46 -11.17 -6.17
C GLU A 141 11.78 -12.16 -7.13
N LEU A 142 10.84 -12.97 -6.64
CA LEU A 142 10.06 -13.90 -7.47
C LEU A 142 9.20 -13.17 -8.52
N ILE A 143 8.55 -12.07 -8.12
CA ILE A 143 7.76 -11.24 -9.04
C ILE A 143 8.63 -10.62 -10.12
N ASP A 144 9.78 -10.06 -9.75
CA ASP A 144 10.71 -9.44 -10.71
C ASP A 144 11.27 -10.50 -11.69
N ASN A 145 11.40 -11.75 -11.25
CA ASN A 145 11.79 -12.90 -12.07
C ASN A 145 10.63 -13.58 -12.82
N HIS A 146 9.38 -13.12 -12.68
CA HIS A 146 8.17 -13.73 -13.24
C HIS A 146 7.96 -15.20 -12.84
N GLN A 147 8.29 -15.54 -11.59
CA GLN A 147 8.19 -16.89 -11.04
C GLN A 147 7.03 -17.03 -10.05
N VAL A 148 6.58 -18.27 -9.85
CA VAL A 148 5.55 -18.62 -8.87
C VAL A 148 6.11 -19.62 -7.87
N ALA A 149 5.75 -19.43 -6.60
CA ALA A 149 6.23 -20.20 -5.47
C ALA A 149 5.07 -20.64 -4.56
N LEU A 150 5.31 -21.71 -3.81
CA LEU A 150 4.39 -22.13 -2.75
C LEU A 150 4.34 -21.06 -1.66
N GLY A 151 3.16 -20.82 -1.08
CA GLY A 151 2.97 -19.79 -0.06
C GLY A 151 2.74 -18.37 -0.61
N MET A 152 2.82 -18.16 -1.92
CA MET A 152 2.40 -16.89 -2.54
C MET A 152 0.89 -16.71 -2.43
N THR A 153 0.44 -15.46 -2.42
CA THR A 153 -0.97 -15.11 -2.47
C THR A 153 -1.45 -14.89 -3.90
N LEU A 154 -2.76 -14.96 -4.14
CA LEU A 154 -3.34 -14.70 -5.47
C LEU A 154 -2.85 -13.40 -6.10
N ASN A 155 -2.79 -12.32 -5.31
CA ASN A 155 -2.37 -11.00 -5.80
C ASN A 155 -0.89 -10.98 -6.18
N GLU A 156 -0.05 -11.71 -5.44
CA GLU A 156 1.38 -11.84 -5.73
C GLU A 156 1.61 -12.67 -7.00
N VAL A 157 0.84 -13.76 -7.20
CA VAL A 157 0.87 -14.56 -8.43
C VAL A 157 0.48 -13.69 -9.63
N ILE A 158 -0.64 -12.97 -9.54
CA ILE A 158 -1.09 -12.08 -10.62
C ILE A 158 -0.08 -10.97 -10.90
N ALA A 159 0.58 -10.45 -9.86
CA ALA A 159 1.64 -9.45 -10.03
C ALA A 159 2.88 -10.01 -10.73
N SER A 160 3.18 -11.30 -10.53
CA SER A 160 4.34 -11.99 -11.12
C SER A 160 4.12 -12.33 -12.61
N ILE A 161 3.04 -13.03 -12.94
CA ILE A 161 2.84 -13.61 -14.28
C ILE A 161 1.64 -13.01 -15.05
N GLY A 162 0.86 -12.15 -14.41
CA GLY A 162 -0.33 -11.53 -14.98
C GLY A 162 -1.64 -12.25 -14.65
N PRO A 163 -2.76 -11.81 -15.26
CA PRO A 163 -4.06 -12.42 -15.02
C PRO A 163 -4.13 -13.84 -15.60
N PRO A 164 -4.83 -14.78 -14.94
CA PRO A 164 -5.01 -16.13 -15.45
C PRO A 164 -5.97 -16.18 -16.65
N ASP A 165 -5.77 -17.14 -17.54
CA ASP A 165 -6.66 -17.40 -18.68
C ASP A 165 -7.99 -17.99 -18.23
N LYS A 166 -7.94 -18.90 -17.24
CA LYS A 166 -9.14 -19.45 -16.60
C LYS A 166 -9.01 -19.44 -15.10
N ARG A 167 -10.15 -19.22 -14.45
CA ARG A 167 -10.28 -19.24 -12.99
C ARG A 167 -11.54 -19.99 -12.59
N SER A 168 -11.36 -20.97 -11.72
CA SER A 168 -12.44 -21.67 -11.03
C SER A 168 -12.33 -21.41 -9.53
N SER A 169 -13.44 -21.14 -8.86
CA SER A 169 -13.48 -20.94 -7.41
C SER A 169 -14.56 -21.84 -6.82
N LYS A 170 -14.20 -22.60 -5.78
CA LYS A 170 -15.08 -23.47 -5.02
C LYS A 170 -15.02 -23.05 -3.56
N VAL A 171 -16.18 -22.82 -2.95
CA VAL A 171 -16.30 -22.49 -1.53
C VAL A 171 -16.95 -23.68 -0.83
N THR A 172 -16.22 -24.29 0.09
CA THR A 172 -16.68 -25.44 0.90
C THR A 172 -16.74 -25.04 2.37
N GLN A 173 -17.17 -25.97 3.23
CA GLN A 173 -17.16 -25.75 4.69
C GLN A 173 -15.74 -25.62 5.27
N GLU A 174 -14.75 -26.19 4.60
CA GLU A 174 -13.34 -26.21 5.02
C GLU A 174 -12.60 -24.93 4.61
N GLY A 175 -13.08 -24.23 3.58
CA GLY A 175 -12.48 -22.98 3.13
C GLY A 175 -12.81 -22.65 1.68
N ARG A 176 -12.00 -21.75 1.11
CA ARG A 176 -12.10 -21.35 -0.29
C ARG A 176 -10.93 -21.93 -1.08
N ASN A 177 -11.25 -22.71 -2.10
CA ASN A 177 -10.28 -23.29 -3.03
C ASN A 177 -10.42 -22.62 -4.40
N ASP A 178 -9.34 -22.02 -4.88
CA ASP A 178 -9.28 -21.39 -6.20
C ASP A 178 -8.29 -22.16 -7.08
N THR A 179 -8.69 -22.48 -8.31
CA THR A 179 -7.83 -23.09 -9.33
C THR A 179 -7.63 -22.07 -10.46
N LEU A 180 -6.37 -21.80 -10.79
CA LEU A 180 -5.96 -20.88 -11.85
C LEU A 180 -5.25 -21.66 -12.95
N GLU A 181 -5.61 -21.42 -14.21
CA GLU A 181 -4.90 -21.94 -15.36
C GLU A 181 -4.24 -20.79 -16.12
N PHE A 182 -2.95 -20.95 -16.41
CA PHE A 182 -2.15 -20.08 -17.26
C PHE A 182 -1.70 -20.88 -18.48
N ILE A 183 -1.99 -20.40 -19.67
CA ILE A 183 -1.76 -21.11 -20.93
C ILE A 183 -0.81 -20.28 -21.79
N ALA A 184 0.35 -20.84 -22.10
CA ALA A 184 1.28 -20.25 -23.05
C ALA A 184 0.90 -20.68 -24.48
N TYR A 185 0.97 -19.73 -25.41
CA TYR A 185 0.72 -19.97 -26.82
C TYR A 185 1.98 -19.66 -27.64
N GLU A 186 2.34 -20.57 -28.54
CA GLU A 186 3.37 -20.35 -29.56
C GLU A 186 2.71 -20.05 -30.91
N LYS A 187 3.27 -19.08 -31.64
CA LYS A 187 2.84 -18.72 -32.99
C LYS A 187 3.57 -19.57 -34.01
N VAL A 188 2.91 -20.63 -34.47
CA VAL A 188 3.48 -21.53 -35.46
C VAL A 188 3.17 -20.99 -36.87
N PRO A 189 4.18 -20.81 -37.74
CA PRO A 189 3.96 -20.38 -39.11
C PRO A 189 3.31 -21.51 -39.91
N ARG A 190 2.17 -21.22 -40.52
CA ARG A 190 1.46 -22.12 -41.44
C ARG A 190 1.40 -21.47 -42.82
N THR A 191 1.93 -22.16 -43.81
CA THR A 191 1.80 -21.71 -45.21
C THR A 191 0.49 -22.22 -45.77
N VAL A 192 -0.34 -21.32 -46.27
CA VAL A 192 -1.60 -21.64 -46.94
C VAL A 192 -1.59 -21.08 -48.36
N LEU A 193 -2.18 -21.84 -49.28
CA LEU A 193 -2.34 -21.44 -50.67
C LEU A 193 -3.62 -20.62 -50.80
N VAL A 194 -3.48 -19.37 -51.22
CA VAL A 194 -4.58 -18.42 -51.42
C VAL A 194 -4.62 -18.03 -52.88
N TYR A 195 -5.81 -17.66 -53.36
CA TYR A 195 -6.01 -17.20 -54.73
C TYR A 195 -6.20 -15.69 -54.72
N ASP A 196 -5.52 -14.99 -55.63
CA ASP A 196 -5.74 -13.56 -55.82
C ASP A 196 -7.09 -13.30 -56.54
N SER A 197 -7.43 -12.02 -56.74
CA SER A 197 -8.66 -11.62 -57.44
C SER A 197 -8.76 -12.10 -58.90
N PHE A 198 -7.65 -12.59 -59.47
CA PHE A 198 -7.57 -13.14 -60.82
C PHE A 198 -7.51 -14.68 -60.84
N GLY A 199 -7.57 -15.33 -59.67
CA GLY A 199 -7.53 -16.79 -59.55
C GLY A 199 -6.12 -17.40 -59.62
N VAL A 200 -5.06 -16.60 -59.51
CA VAL A 200 -3.68 -17.09 -59.47
C VAL A 200 -3.34 -17.53 -58.04
N PRO A 201 -2.88 -18.78 -57.85
CA PRO A 201 -2.48 -19.26 -56.53
C PRO A 201 -1.15 -18.61 -56.10
N TYR A 202 -1.10 -18.11 -54.88
CA TYR A 202 0.12 -17.68 -54.22
C TYR A 202 0.16 -18.20 -52.78
N ASN A 203 1.37 -18.41 -52.26
CA ASN A 203 1.56 -18.85 -50.88
C ASN A 203 1.57 -17.64 -49.96
N THR A 204 0.80 -17.70 -48.89
CA THR A 204 0.87 -16.73 -47.79
C THR A 204 1.16 -17.46 -46.48
N THR A 205 2.01 -16.86 -45.64
CA THR A 205 2.32 -17.38 -44.31
C THR A 205 1.38 -16.72 -43.31
N THR A 206 0.54 -17.51 -42.67
CA THR A 206 -0.28 -17.09 -41.54
C THR A 206 0.27 -17.70 -40.26
N TYR A 207 0.16 -16.98 -39.15
CA TYR A 207 0.58 -17.48 -37.84
C TYR A 207 -0.64 -18.00 -37.10
N VAL A 208 -0.58 -19.25 -36.64
CA VAL A 208 -1.61 -19.87 -35.82
C VAL A 208 -1.08 -20.02 -34.41
N GLU A 209 -1.86 -19.59 -33.42
CA GLU A 209 -1.54 -19.77 -32.01
C GLU A 209 -1.89 -21.20 -31.60
N VAL A 210 -0.89 -21.92 -31.09
CA VAL A 210 -1.01 -23.28 -30.58
C VAL A 210 -0.56 -23.27 -29.13
N GLU A 211 -1.29 -23.96 -28.25
CA GLU A 211 -0.91 -24.13 -26.85
C GLU A 211 0.48 -24.79 -26.78
N SER A 212 1.45 -24.07 -26.23
CA SER A 212 2.83 -24.51 -26.09
C SER A 212 3.15 -25.00 -24.68
N GLY A 213 2.30 -24.69 -23.71
CA GLY A 213 2.36 -25.23 -22.36
C GLY A 213 1.32 -24.60 -21.44
N ARG A 214 1.13 -25.22 -20.28
CA ARG A 214 0.12 -24.80 -19.30
C ARG A 214 0.65 -24.96 -17.88
N VAL A 215 0.31 -24.01 -17.02
CA VAL A 215 0.56 -24.09 -15.58
C VAL A 215 -0.76 -23.98 -14.84
N THR A 216 -1.00 -24.94 -13.95
CA THR A 216 -2.15 -24.95 -13.06
C THR A 216 -1.69 -24.62 -11.65
N VAL A 217 -2.28 -23.59 -11.05
CA VAL A 217 -1.98 -23.16 -9.68
C VAL A 217 -3.24 -23.36 -8.84
N GLU A 218 -3.11 -24.13 -7.76
CA GLU A 218 -4.18 -24.32 -6.78
C GLU A 218 -3.89 -23.51 -5.53
N LEU A 219 -4.92 -22.78 -5.08
CA LEU A 219 -4.87 -21.97 -3.89
C LEU A 219 -5.88 -22.47 -2.87
N GLU A 220 -5.44 -22.56 -1.63
CA GLU A 220 -6.28 -22.77 -0.45
C GLU A 220 -6.26 -21.49 0.38
N ASN A 221 -7.43 -20.95 0.70
CA ASN A 221 -7.58 -19.74 1.51
C ASN A 221 -6.68 -18.58 1.03
N ASN A 222 -6.65 -18.38 -0.31
CA ASN A 222 -5.86 -17.35 -1.00
C ASN A 222 -4.33 -17.56 -0.98
N THR A 223 -3.84 -18.75 -0.61
CA THR A 223 -2.41 -19.10 -0.59
C THR A 223 -2.14 -20.26 -1.54
N VAL A 224 -1.07 -20.20 -2.33
CA VAL A 224 -0.66 -21.26 -3.26
C VAL A 224 -0.21 -22.49 -2.50
N VAL A 225 -0.84 -23.63 -2.80
CA VAL A 225 -0.55 -24.95 -2.21
C VAL A 225 0.02 -25.91 -3.25
N THR A 226 -0.49 -25.87 -4.48
CA THR A 226 -0.05 -26.75 -5.58
C THR A 226 0.32 -25.93 -6.80
N ILE A 227 1.40 -26.33 -7.47
CA ILE A 227 1.80 -25.83 -8.78
C ILE A 227 2.04 -27.06 -9.66
N GLU A 228 1.30 -27.16 -10.75
CA GLU A 228 1.44 -28.21 -11.75
C GLU A 228 1.85 -27.59 -13.09
N ASP A 229 3.08 -27.86 -13.50
CA ASP A 229 3.61 -27.44 -14.80
C ASP A 229 3.42 -28.57 -15.81
N SER A 230 2.82 -28.25 -16.96
CA SER A 230 2.80 -29.13 -18.13
C SER A 230 3.87 -28.69 -19.14
N GLU A 231 4.21 -29.59 -20.07
CA GLU A 231 5.33 -29.43 -21.02
C GLU A 231 5.40 -28.01 -21.63
N GLY A 232 6.60 -27.42 -21.64
CA GLY A 232 6.90 -26.17 -22.37
C GLY A 232 6.87 -24.87 -21.56
N VAL A 233 6.37 -24.87 -20.32
CA VAL A 233 6.42 -23.70 -19.41
C VAL A 233 6.96 -24.13 -18.05
N ASP A 234 8.01 -23.44 -17.58
CA ASP A 234 8.57 -23.63 -16.24
C ASP A 234 8.45 -22.30 -15.46
N LEU A 235 7.36 -22.15 -14.71
CA LEU A 235 7.17 -21.00 -13.81
C LEU A 235 7.76 -21.27 -12.41
N GLY A 236 8.16 -22.52 -12.15
CA GLY A 236 8.65 -23.00 -10.87
C GLY A 236 10.17 -23.01 -10.72
N ARG A 237 10.97 -22.82 -11.78
CA ARG A 237 12.42 -23.13 -11.69
C ARG A 237 13.41 -22.32 -12.53
N ASN A 238 14.44 -21.90 -11.79
CA ASN A 238 15.85 -22.12 -12.15
C ASN A 238 16.36 -23.41 -11.45
N GLY A 239 16.06 -24.60 -11.98
CA GLY A 239 16.96 -25.76 -11.83
C GLY A 239 16.93 -26.66 -10.56
N GLY A 240 15.83 -26.86 -9.83
CA GLY A 240 15.80 -28.03 -8.92
C GLY A 240 14.91 -27.99 -7.68
N THR A 241 14.48 -26.84 -7.22
CA THR A 241 13.81 -26.75 -5.91
C THR A 241 12.64 -25.79 -6.01
N LEU A 242 11.44 -26.25 -5.67
CA LEU A 242 10.28 -25.37 -5.55
C LEU A 242 10.61 -24.32 -4.49
N ALA A 243 10.62 -23.05 -4.87
CA ALA A 243 10.74 -21.97 -3.90
C ALA A 243 9.51 -22.03 -2.98
N VAL A 244 9.76 -22.07 -1.68
CA VAL A 244 8.72 -22.01 -0.65
C VAL A 244 8.89 -20.69 0.05
N VAL A 245 7.91 -19.81 -0.11
CA VAL A 245 7.84 -18.56 0.63
C VAL A 245 7.22 -18.87 2.00
N PRO A 246 7.62 -18.17 3.08
CA PRO A 246 6.91 -18.21 4.36
C PRO A 246 5.39 -18.01 4.17
N PRO A 247 4.52 -18.31 5.15
CA PRO A 247 3.09 -17.99 5.03
C PRO A 247 2.82 -16.46 5.07
N PRO A 248 1.66 -16.00 4.58
CA PRO A 248 1.34 -14.58 4.56
C PRO A 248 1.21 -14.02 5.98
N VAL A 249 1.90 -12.91 6.24
CA VAL A 249 1.87 -12.19 7.52
C VAL A 249 1.03 -10.93 7.33
N PHE A 250 0.08 -10.69 8.23
CA PHE A 250 -0.76 -9.49 8.22
C PHE A 250 -0.28 -8.52 9.30
N LEU A 251 -0.03 -7.27 8.92
CA LEU A 251 0.41 -6.22 9.84
C LEU A 251 -0.73 -5.60 10.67
N PHE A 252 -1.99 -5.74 10.22
CA PHE A 252 -3.20 -5.15 10.82
C PHE A 252 -4.37 -6.13 10.74
#